data_AF-A0AA90QJF8-F1
#
_entry.id   AF-A0AA90QJF8-F1
#
_cell.length_a   1.000
_cell.length_b   1.000
_cell.length_c   1.000
_cell.angle_alpha   90.00
_cell.angle_beta   90.00
_cell.angle_gamma   90.00
#
_symmetry.space_group_name_H-M   'P 1'
#
loop_
_entity.id
_entity.type
_entity.pdbx_description
1 polymer ?
#
loop_
_entity_poly.entity_id
_entity_poly.type
_entity_poly.pdbx_seq_one_letter_code
_entity_poly.pdbx_strand_id
1 'polypeptide(L)'
;MLTEIRSKTFRDGPLKFSAGLNVVIGDKKATNSIGKSTVLMLVDFAFGGSAFLEYKKDAIAALGHHSYEFCLSFNGVKHHFRRETAAPDWVHQCDSNYFSQNIIHIDTYLAWLKQCYIPDKHALTFRGYVGTFSRIWPKDNIKIIEKPLHAVANQAAGDAVNVLVKIFERFHKIELAQDELKKKEDEKKSLKKAMDYSLVDKVGKRQYSKNESELDKISLEVEEIK
;
A
#
# COMPACT_ATOMS: atom_id res chain seq x y z
N MET A 1 -17.06 4.48 -9.92
CA MET A 1 -16.14 5.61 -10.22
C MET A 1 -16.37 6.76 -9.26
N LEU A 2 -15.33 7.55 -8.98
CA LEU A 2 -15.45 8.80 -8.21
C LEU A 2 -16.24 9.83 -9.02
N THR A 3 -17.25 10.45 -8.41
CA THR A 3 -18.12 11.43 -9.09
C THR A 3 -18.04 12.81 -8.45
N GLU A 4 -17.70 12.89 -7.17
CA GLU A 4 -17.66 14.16 -6.44
C GLU A 4 -16.66 14.10 -5.29
N ILE A 5 -15.95 15.20 -5.03
CA ILE A 5 -15.28 15.51 -3.76
C ILE A 5 -15.69 16.92 -3.34
N ARG A 6 -16.04 17.12 -2.08
CA ARG A 6 -16.43 18.41 -1.52
C ARG A 6 -15.86 18.62 -0.13
N SER A 7 -15.62 19.87 0.23
CA SER A 7 -15.20 20.26 1.57
C SER A 7 -15.58 21.71 1.84
N LYS A 8 -15.81 22.04 3.11
CA LYS A 8 -16.01 23.43 3.54
C LYS A 8 -14.77 24.30 3.34
N THR A 9 -13.60 23.68 3.16
CA THR A 9 -12.33 24.39 2.90
C THR A 9 -12.17 24.81 1.44
N PHE A 10 -13.01 24.31 0.53
CA PHE A 10 -12.97 24.70 -0.87
C PHE A 10 -13.60 26.08 -1.04
N ARG A 11 -12.97 26.91 -1.88
CA ARG A 11 -13.50 28.24 -2.23
C ARG A 11 -14.71 28.14 -3.15
N ASP A 12 -14.62 27.28 -4.16
CA ASP A 12 -15.60 27.16 -5.23
C ASP A 12 -16.21 25.77 -5.27
N GLY A 13 -17.32 25.58 -4.56
CA GLY A 13 -18.19 24.40 -4.67
C GLY A 13 -17.50 23.02 -4.58
N PRO A 14 -18.20 21.95 -4.97
CA PRO A 14 -17.63 20.61 -5.04
C PRO A 14 -16.84 20.39 -6.33
N LEU A 15 -15.76 19.61 -6.25
CA LEU A 15 -15.07 19.04 -7.42
C LEU A 15 -15.94 17.93 -8.01
N LYS A 16 -16.39 18.08 -9.25
CA LYS A 16 -17.20 17.08 -9.97
C LYS A 16 -16.36 16.36 -11.00
N PHE A 17 -16.56 15.05 -11.11
CA PHE A 17 -15.86 14.18 -12.03
C PHE A 17 -16.86 13.56 -13.01
N SER A 18 -16.45 13.50 -14.28
CA SER A 18 -17.22 12.85 -15.35
C SER A 18 -16.64 11.47 -15.67
N ALA A 19 -17.41 10.65 -16.37
CA ALA A 19 -16.91 9.38 -16.90
C ALA A 19 -15.77 9.63 -17.91
N GLY A 20 -14.73 8.80 -17.87
CA GLY A 20 -13.58 8.91 -18.76
C GLY A 20 -12.48 9.84 -18.25
N LEU A 21 -11.82 10.54 -19.19
CA LEU A 21 -10.66 11.39 -18.90
C LEU A 21 -11.10 12.71 -18.25
N ASN A 22 -10.60 12.96 -17.05
CA ASN A 22 -10.75 14.24 -16.35
C ASN A 22 -9.41 14.97 -16.36
N VAL A 23 -9.40 16.27 -16.67
CA VAL A 23 -8.17 17.07 -16.81
C VAL A 23 -8.23 18.26 -15.87
N VAL A 24 -7.17 18.45 -15.07
CA VAL A 24 -6.98 19.64 -14.22
C VAL A 24 -5.98 20.55 -14.90
N ILE A 25 -6.46 21.66 -15.46
CA ILE A 25 -5.64 22.62 -16.20
C ILE A 25 -5.24 23.77 -15.27
N GLY A 26 -3.97 24.18 -15.34
CA GLY A 26 -3.49 25.38 -14.64
C GLY A 26 -4.01 26.66 -15.29
N ASP A 27 -3.69 27.80 -14.69
CA ASP A 27 -3.97 29.07 -15.34
C ASP A 27 -3.05 29.29 -16.56
N LYS A 28 -3.45 30.22 -17.43
CA LYS A 28 -2.66 30.60 -18.62
C LYS A 28 -1.33 31.29 -18.26
N LYS A 29 -1.18 31.76 -17.02
CA LYS A 29 0.01 32.48 -16.53
C LYS A 29 1.08 31.54 -15.96
N ALA A 30 0.88 30.22 -16.04
CA ALA A 30 1.77 29.21 -15.48
C ALA A 30 2.10 29.48 -13.99
N THR A 31 1.12 29.97 -13.23
CA THR A 31 1.32 30.28 -11.82
C THR A 31 1.57 28.98 -11.06
N ASN A 32 2.67 28.96 -10.31
CA ASN A 32 2.99 27.84 -9.45
C ASN A 32 1.98 27.77 -8.29
N SER A 33 1.74 26.56 -7.79
CA SER A 33 0.99 26.34 -6.54
C SER A 33 -0.50 26.73 -6.52
N ILE A 34 -1.18 26.72 -7.67
CA ILE A 34 -2.65 26.94 -7.78
C ILE A 34 -3.47 25.79 -7.13
N GLY A 35 -2.83 24.67 -6.77
CA GLY A 35 -3.51 23.53 -6.12
C GLY A 35 -3.71 22.29 -6.99
N LYS A 36 -3.11 22.22 -8.17
CA LYS A 36 -3.17 21.04 -9.07
C LYS A 36 -2.79 19.73 -8.37
N SER A 37 -1.61 19.70 -7.74
CA SER A 37 -1.18 18.56 -6.93
C SER A 37 -2.11 18.30 -5.75
N THR A 38 -2.66 19.36 -5.14
CA THR A 38 -3.59 19.22 -4.02
C THR A 38 -4.84 18.47 -4.46
N VAL A 39 -5.43 18.79 -5.62
CA VAL A 39 -6.58 18.06 -6.18
C VAL A 39 -6.25 16.58 -6.36
N LEU A 40 -5.09 16.25 -6.94
CA LEU A 40 -4.67 14.85 -7.12
C LEU A 40 -4.45 14.14 -5.77
N MET A 41 -3.91 14.82 -4.77
CA MET A 41 -3.76 14.28 -3.41
C MET A 41 -5.11 14.05 -2.73
N LEU A 42 -6.12 14.87 -3.00
CA LEU A 42 -7.48 14.69 -2.48
C LEU A 42 -8.18 13.49 -3.14
N VAL A 43 -7.94 13.26 -4.43
CA VAL A 43 -8.35 12.02 -5.10
C VAL A 43 -7.65 10.82 -4.46
N ASP A 44 -6.34 10.90 -4.21
CA ASP A 44 -5.60 9.85 -3.49
C ASP A 44 -6.17 9.61 -2.08
N PHE A 45 -6.52 10.68 -1.36
CA PHE A 45 -7.09 10.63 -0.01
C PHE A 45 -8.49 9.99 0.01
N ALA A 46 -9.35 10.30 -0.95
CA ALA A 46 -10.64 9.64 -1.13
C ALA A 46 -10.47 8.14 -1.44
N PHE A 47 -9.38 7.76 -2.12
CA PHE A 47 -9.00 6.36 -2.38
C PHE A 47 -8.16 5.72 -1.26
N GLY A 48 -8.19 6.30 -0.06
CA GLY A 48 -7.55 5.76 1.13
C GLY A 48 -6.04 6.00 1.23
N GLY A 49 -5.47 6.84 0.38
CA GLY A 49 -4.08 7.27 0.45
C GLY A 49 -3.83 8.29 1.57
N SER A 50 -2.55 8.49 1.91
CA SER A 50 -2.08 9.40 2.97
C SER A 50 -1.32 10.62 2.42
N ALA A 51 -1.13 10.74 1.10
CA ALA A 51 -0.27 11.77 0.51
C ALA A 51 -0.68 13.19 0.88
N PHE A 52 -1.98 13.46 0.98
CA PHE A 52 -2.46 14.76 1.44
C PHE A 52 -1.95 15.08 2.87
N LEU A 53 -2.05 14.11 3.79
CA LEU A 53 -1.60 14.28 5.17
C LEU A 53 -0.09 14.47 5.28
N GLU A 54 0.66 13.73 4.46
CA GLU A 54 2.13 13.76 4.47
C GLU A 54 2.69 15.07 3.90
N TYR A 55 2.15 15.53 2.78
CA TYR A 55 2.71 16.64 2.00
C TYR A 55 1.96 17.98 2.18
N LYS A 56 0.83 18.00 2.89
CA LYS A 56 0.04 19.22 3.18
C LYS A 56 -0.13 19.48 4.68
N LYS A 57 0.87 19.11 5.49
CA LYS A 57 0.90 19.38 6.94
C LYS A 57 0.69 20.85 7.26
N ASP A 58 1.35 21.76 6.55
CA ASP A 58 1.20 23.21 6.78
C ASP A 58 -0.21 23.70 6.50
N ALA A 59 -0.86 23.15 5.47
CA ALA A 59 -2.26 23.49 5.16
C ALA A 59 -3.21 22.96 6.24
N ILE A 60 -2.95 21.77 6.79
CA ILE A 60 -3.72 21.22 7.91
C ILE A 60 -3.49 22.05 9.17
N ALA A 61 -2.25 22.46 9.44
CA ALA A 61 -1.92 23.31 10.59
C ALA A 61 -2.61 24.69 10.50
N ALA A 62 -2.64 25.30 9.31
CA ALA A 62 -3.25 26.61 9.09
C ALA A 62 -4.79 26.58 9.11
N LEU A 63 -5.41 25.51 8.59
CA LEU A 63 -6.87 25.40 8.48
C LEU A 63 -7.51 24.66 9.67
N GLY A 64 -6.70 24.07 10.54
CA GLY A 64 -7.14 23.07 11.50
C GLY A 64 -7.55 21.75 10.84
N HIS A 65 -7.96 20.80 11.67
CA HIS A 65 -8.51 19.54 11.18
C HIS A 65 -9.82 19.78 10.43
N HIS A 66 -9.98 19.08 9.31
CA HIS A 66 -11.11 19.26 8.40
C HIS A 66 -11.46 17.94 7.72
N SER A 67 -12.63 17.91 7.09
CA SER A 67 -13.20 16.73 6.47
C SER A 67 -13.38 16.90 4.96
N TYR A 68 -13.30 15.78 4.27
CA TYR A 68 -13.58 15.67 2.84
C TYR A 68 -14.71 14.67 2.65
N GLU A 69 -15.77 15.14 2.01
CA GLU A 69 -16.96 14.38 1.66
C GLU A 69 -16.85 14.00 0.18
N PHE A 70 -17.14 12.77 -0.18
CA PHE A 70 -17.02 12.33 -1.57
C PHE A 70 -18.03 11.25 -1.94
N CYS A 71 -18.34 11.18 -3.22
CA CYS A 71 -19.32 10.25 -3.78
C CYS A 71 -18.67 9.33 -4.80
N LEU A 72 -18.97 8.04 -4.67
CA LEU A 72 -18.59 6.99 -5.60
C LEU A 72 -19.84 6.37 -6.20
N SER A 73 -19.90 6.23 -7.52
CA SER A 73 -21.01 5.57 -8.20
C SER A 73 -20.58 4.28 -8.87
N PHE A 74 -21.22 3.16 -8.53
CA PHE A 74 -21.01 1.85 -9.14
C PHE A 74 -22.35 1.25 -9.54
N ASN A 75 -22.46 0.75 -10.77
CA ASN A 75 -23.68 0.13 -11.29
C ASN A 75 -24.93 1.01 -11.10
N GLY A 76 -24.79 2.34 -11.25
CA GLY A 76 -25.86 3.31 -11.06
C GLY A 76 -26.19 3.65 -9.59
N VAL A 77 -25.63 2.94 -8.62
CA VAL A 77 -25.81 3.20 -7.19
C VAL A 77 -24.77 4.21 -6.70
N LYS A 78 -25.20 5.20 -5.93
CA LYS A 78 -24.31 6.20 -5.30
C LYS A 78 -24.00 5.80 -3.87
N HIS A 79 -22.72 5.90 -3.52
CA HIS A 79 -22.19 5.65 -2.19
C HIS A 79 -21.51 6.94 -1.71
N HIS A 80 -21.94 7.43 -0.56
CA HIS A 80 -21.45 8.68 0.02
C HIS A 80 -20.54 8.36 1.20
N PHE A 81 -19.41 9.05 1.26
CA PHE A 81 -18.42 8.85 2.30
C PHE A 81 -17.88 10.19 2.81
N ARG A 82 -17.35 10.18 4.02
CA ARG A 82 -16.57 11.28 4.58
C ARG A 82 -15.31 10.75 5.25
N ARG A 83 -14.17 11.41 5.02
CA ARG A 83 -12.90 11.11 5.67
C ARG A 83 -12.29 12.39 6.23
N GLU A 84 -11.68 12.28 7.40
CA GLU A 84 -11.26 13.44 8.19
C GLU A 84 -9.74 13.42 8.40
N THR A 85 -9.12 14.60 8.46
CA THR A 85 -7.67 14.69 8.70
C THR A 85 -7.28 14.42 10.16
N ALA A 86 -8.23 14.50 11.10
CA ALA A 86 -8.01 14.19 12.51
C ALA A 86 -7.96 12.67 12.79
N ALA A 87 -8.80 11.90 12.09
CA ALA A 87 -8.94 10.47 12.26
C ALA A 87 -8.87 9.76 10.89
N PRO A 88 -7.71 9.78 10.21
CA PRO A 88 -7.60 9.36 8.82
C PRO A 88 -7.79 7.85 8.62
N ASP A 89 -7.64 7.04 9.67
CA ASP A 89 -7.83 5.58 9.60
C ASP A 89 -9.31 5.17 9.64
N TRP A 90 -10.22 6.14 9.77
CA TRP A 90 -11.66 5.92 9.82
C TRP A 90 -12.36 6.62 8.66
N VAL A 91 -13.33 5.92 8.07
CA VAL A 91 -14.16 6.42 6.98
C VAL A 91 -15.62 6.35 7.40
N HIS A 92 -16.30 7.48 7.34
CA HIS A 92 -17.74 7.55 7.56
C HIS A 92 -18.46 7.12 6.30
N GLN A 93 -19.40 6.19 6.43
CA GLN A 93 -20.41 5.91 5.42
C GLN A 93 -21.59 6.82 5.68
N CYS A 94 -22.00 7.57 4.66
CA CYS A 94 -23.02 8.60 4.81
C CYS A 94 -24.23 8.34 3.93
N ASP A 95 -25.33 9.02 4.25
CA ASP A 95 -26.47 9.16 3.36
C ASP A 95 -26.21 10.18 2.22
N SER A 96 -27.23 10.44 1.39
CA SER A 96 -27.14 11.41 0.28
C SER A 96 -26.90 12.86 0.72
N ASN A 97 -27.22 13.19 1.97
CA ASN A 97 -26.97 14.50 2.57
C ASN A 97 -25.60 14.57 3.26
N TYR A 98 -24.84 13.48 3.23
CA TYR A 98 -23.56 13.27 3.90
C TYR A 98 -23.63 13.26 5.43
N PHE A 99 -24.79 12.91 5.99
CA PHE A 99 -24.88 12.57 7.41
C PHE A 99 -24.32 11.17 7.65
N SER A 100 -23.38 11.08 8.58
CA SER A 100 -22.71 9.83 8.95
C SER A 100 -23.72 8.83 9.50
N GLN A 101 -23.85 7.68 8.84
CA GLN A 101 -24.70 6.56 9.26
C GLN A 101 -23.89 5.47 9.97
N ASN A 102 -22.64 5.28 9.55
CA ASN A 102 -21.74 4.27 10.10
C ASN A 102 -20.28 4.75 9.96
N ILE A 103 -19.38 4.20 10.76
CA ILE A 103 -17.94 4.48 10.72
C ILE A 103 -17.20 3.15 10.59
N ILE A 104 -16.37 3.02 9.56
CA ILE A 104 -15.60 1.81 9.27
C ILE A 104 -14.11 2.12 9.26
N HIS A 105 -13.30 1.12 9.62
CA HIS A 105 -11.85 1.23 9.47
C HIS A 105 -11.47 1.34 7.98
N ILE A 106 -10.35 2.01 7.70
CA ILE A 106 -9.87 2.26 6.35
C ILE A 106 -9.62 0.96 5.59
N ASP A 107 -9.21 -0.12 6.26
CA ASP A 107 -9.00 -1.41 5.64
C ASP A 107 -10.30 -2.02 5.09
N THR A 108 -11.41 -1.90 5.84
CA THR A 108 -12.73 -2.34 5.39
C THR A 108 -13.17 -1.55 4.17
N TYR A 109 -12.93 -0.24 4.18
CA TYR A 109 -13.21 0.62 3.03
C TYR A 109 -12.36 0.26 1.80
N LEU A 110 -11.06 -0.01 1.99
CA LEU A 110 -10.16 -0.43 0.92
C LEU A 110 -10.52 -1.81 0.34
N ALA A 111 -10.99 -2.74 1.18
CA ALA A 111 -11.51 -4.03 0.75
C ALA A 111 -12.78 -3.87 -0.11
N TRP A 112 -13.69 -2.98 0.29
CA TRP A 112 -14.86 -2.63 -0.51
C TRP A 112 -14.48 -1.98 -1.84
N LEU A 113 -13.55 -1.01 -1.85
CA LEU A 113 -13.04 -0.41 -3.09
C LEU A 113 -12.41 -1.44 -4.03
N LYS A 114 -11.67 -2.43 -3.49
CA LYS A 114 -11.12 -3.54 -4.27
C LYS A 114 -12.24 -4.29 -5.00
N GLN A 115 -13.29 -4.67 -4.28
CA GLN A 115 -14.44 -5.39 -4.86
C GLN A 115 -15.14 -4.57 -5.95
N CYS A 116 -15.24 -3.25 -5.79
CA CYS A 116 -15.90 -2.39 -6.77
C CYS A 116 -15.07 -2.11 -8.03
N TYR A 117 -13.75 -1.96 -7.91
CA TYR A 117 -12.89 -1.56 -9.03
C TYR A 117 -12.16 -2.72 -9.72
N ILE A 118 -11.76 -3.73 -8.96
CA ILE A 118 -10.88 -4.82 -9.43
C ILE A 118 -11.28 -6.16 -8.80
N PRO A 119 -12.56 -6.59 -8.92
CA PRO A 119 -13.07 -7.78 -8.23
C PRO A 119 -12.27 -9.06 -8.51
N ASP A 120 -11.79 -9.22 -9.75
CA ASP A 120 -11.10 -10.42 -10.21
C ASP A 120 -9.59 -10.45 -9.85
N LYS A 121 -9.06 -9.35 -9.30
CA LYS A 121 -7.63 -9.22 -8.98
C LYS A 121 -7.33 -9.67 -7.55
N HIS A 122 -7.55 -10.97 -7.28
CA HIS A 122 -7.45 -11.53 -5.94
C HIS A 122 -6.08 -11.33 -5.27
N ALA A 123 -4.99 -11.50 -6.02
CA ALA A 123 -3.61 -11.41 -5.51
C ALA A 123 -3.11 -9.96 -5.22
N LEU A 124 -3.94 -8.93 -5.47
CA LEU A 124 -3.59 -7.51 -5.28
C LEU A 124 -4.38 -6.86 -4.16
N THR A 125 -3.76 -5.88 -3.49
CA THR A 125 -4.49 -4.91 -2.67
C THR A 125 -4.96 -3.76 -3.56
N PHE A 126 -6.05 -3.08 -3.17
CA PHE A 126 -6.53 -1.89 -3.89
C PHE A 126 -5.44 -0.81 -3.98
N ARG A 127 -4.73 -0.56 -2.87
CA ARG A 127 -3.64 0.42 -2.82
C ARG A 127 -2.45 0.01 -3.68
N GLY A 128 -2.12 -1.28 -3.76
CA GLY A 128 -1.09 -1.80 -4.66
C GLY A 128 -1.42 -1.50 -6.12
N TYR A 129 -2.68 -1.74 -6.52
CA TYR A 129 -3.16 -1.47 -7.88
C TYR A 129 -3.12 0.03 -8.22
N VAL A 130 -3.75 0.87 -7.40
CA VAL A 130 -3.82 2.33 -7.65
C VAL A 130 -2.44 2.98 -7.56
N GLY A 131 -1.61 2.55 -6.61
CA GLY A 131 -0.26 3.08 -6.40
C GLY A 131 0.65 2.91 -7.62
N THR A 132 0.51 1.81 -8.36
CA THR A 132 1.26 1.57 -9.60
C THR A 132 1.01 2.65 -10.64
N PHE A 133 -0.17 3.25 -10.71
CA PHE A 133 -0.52 4.27 -11.72
C PHE A 133 -0.56 5.70 -11.17
N SER A 134 -0.59 5.87 -9.84
CA SER A 134 -0.67 7.19 -9.20
C SER A 134 0.66 7.95 -9.27
N ARG A 135 0.74 9.01 -10.08
CA ARG A 135 1.90 9.93 -10.14
C ARG A 135 1.48 11.32 -9.70
N ILE A 136 1.93 11.74 -8.53
CA ILE A 136 1.48 12.99 -7.89
C ILE A 136 2.70 13.70 -7.32
N TRP A 137 3.01 14.90 -7.78
CA TRP A 137 4.06 15.72 -7.18
C TRP A 137 3.65 16.22 -5.79
N PRO A 138 4.50 16.16 -4.74
CA PRO A 138 5.93 15.83 -4.76
C PRO A 138 6.25 14.40 -4.26
N LYS A 139 5.32 13.44 -4.39
CA LYS A 139 5.57 12.04 -3.98
C LYS A 139 6.83 11.52 -4.66
N ASP A 140 7.66 10.79 -3.94
CA ASP A 140 8.99 10.41 -4.46
C ASP A 140 8.92 9.51 -5.70
N ASN A 141 7.81 8.82 -5.92
CA ASN A 141 7.60 7.99 -7.10
C ASN A 141 7.55 8.77 -8.41
N ILE A 142 7.33 10.09 -8.39
CA ILE A 142 7.41 10.93 -9.58
C ILE A 142 8.86 11.39 -9.86
N LYS A 143 9.73 11.38 -8.85
CA LYS A 143 11.12 11.83 -8.97
C LYS A 143 11.99 10.78 -9.65
N ILE A 144 11.59 9.51 -9.62
CA ILE A 144 12.34 8.38 -10.18
C ILE A 144 11.70 7.96 -11.51
N ILE A 145 11.96 8.75 -12.54
CA ILE A 145 11.39 8.59 -13.88
C ILE A 145 11.80 7.23 -14.50
N GLU A 146 13.01 6.75 -14.18
CA GLU A 146 13.55 5.47 -14.67
C GLU A 146 12.85 4.24 -14.08
N LYS A 147 12.03 4.40 -13.04
CA LYS A 147 11.35 3.29 -12.35
C LYS A 147 9.82 3.47 -12.40
N PRO A 148 9.21 3.43 -13.59
CA PRO A 148 7.80 3.78 -13.78
C PRO A 148 6.83 2.77 -13.17
N LEU A 149 7.28 1.61 -12.68
CA LEU A 149 6.41 0.63 -11.99
C LEU A 149 6.44 0.79 -10.47
N HIS A 150 7.35 1.59 -9.94
CA HIS A 150 7.52 1.75 -8.50
C HIS A 150 6.42 2.66 -7.93
N ALA A 151 5.63 2.13 -7.00
CA ALA A 151 4.62 2.91 -6.28
C ALA A 151 5.27 3.84 -5.23
N VAL A 152 6.41 3.44 -4.68
CA VAL A 152 7.25 4.20 -3.75
C VAL A 152 8.72 4.07 -4.13
N ALA A 153 9.54 5.06 -3.77
CA ALA A 153 10.93 5.15 -4.22
C ALA A 153 11.78 3.92 -3.91
N ASN A 154 11.66 3.39 -2.69
CA ASN A 154 12.48 2.29 -2.19
C ASN A 154 11.85 0.91 -2.41
N GLN A 155 10.82 0.79 -3.26
CA GLN A 155 10.23 -0.51 -3.59
C GLN A 155 11.28 -1.41 -4.28
N ALA A 156 11.35 -2.68 -3.90
CA ALA A 156 12.19 -3.63 -4.61
C ALA A 156 11.67 -3.85 -6.04
N ALA A 157 12.57 -3.94 -7.02
CA ALA A 157 12.16 -4.11 -8.42
C ALA A 157 11.33 -5.39 -8.63
N GLY A 158 11.67 -6.47 -7.93
CA GLY A 158 10.90 -7.72 -7.94
C GLY A 158 9.46 -7.53 -7.48
N ASP A 159 9.23 -6.72 -6.44
CA ASP A 159 7.88 -6.42 -5.95
C ASP A 159 7.08 -5.60 -6.96
N ALA A 160 7.71 -4.60 -7.61
CA ALA A 160 7.08 -3.79 -8.63
C ALA A 160 6.67 -4.64 -9.86
N VAL A 161 7.54 -5.54 -10.30
CA VAL A 161 7.25 -6.50 -11.38
C VAL A 161 6.16 -7.48 -10.96
N ASN A 162 6.20 -7.99 -9.73
CA ASN A 162 5.16 -8.88 -9.19
C ASN A 162 3.78 -8.23 -9.22
N VAL A 163 3.67 -6.93 -8.89
CA VAL A 163 2.40 -6.20 -9.00
C VAL A 163 1.90 -6.21 -10.45
N LEU A 164 2.77 -5.97 -11.42
CA LEU A 164 2.40 -6.01 -12.84
C LEU A 164 1.93 -7.40 -13.29
N VAL A 165 2.65 -8.46 -12.90
CA VAL A 165 2.29 -9.87 -13.18
C VAL A 165 0.90 -10.20 -12.60
N LYS A 166 0.59 -9.68 -11.40
CA LYS A 166 -0.72 -9.83 -10.78
C LYS A 166 -1.81 -9.03 -11.49
N ILE A 167 -1.51 -7.83 -11.98
CA ILE A 167 -2.46 -7.01 -12.78
C ILE A 167 -2.89 -7.79 -14.03
N PHE A 168 -1.95 -8.47 -14.69
CA PHE A 168 -2.21 -9.29 -15.88
C PHE A 168 -2.67 -10.72 -15.58
N GLU A 169 -3.01 -11.04 -14.32
CA GLU A 169 -3.52 -12.38 -13.90
C GLU A 169 -2.59 -13.54 -14.26
N ARG A 170 -1.28 -13.27 -14.37
CA ARG A 170 -0.27 -14.30 -14.64
C ARG A 170 0.36 -14.85 -13.37
N PHE A 171 -0.06 -14.35 -12.20
CA PHE A 171 0.52 -14.68 -10.91
C PHE A 171 0.27 -16.12 -10.47
N HIS A 172 -0.88 -16.71 -10.82
CA HIS A 172 -1.24 -18.09 -10.43
C HIS A 172 -0.17 -19.14 -10.78
N LYS A 173 0.61 -18.91 -11.85
CA LYS A 173 1.67 -19.83 -12.28
C LYS A 173 2.87 -19.88 -11.34
N ILE A 174 3.08 -18.82 -10.57
CA ILE A 174 4.26 -18.64 -9.70
C ILE A 174 3.90 -18.50 -8.23
N GLU A 175 2.60 -18.43 -7.91
CA GLU A 175 2.08 -18.20 -6.56
C GLU A 175 2.58 -19.27 -5.57
N LEU A 176 2.40 -20.55 -5.90
CA LEU A 176 2.88 -21.66 -5.06
C LEU A 176 4.38 -21.60 -4.81
N ALA A 177 5.18 -21.38 -5.85
CA ALA A 177 6.63 -21.29 -5.74
C ALA A 177 7.08 -20.08 -4.90
N GLN A 178 6.38 -18.94 -5.01
CA GLN A 178 6.66 -17.76 -4.18
C GLN A 178 6.28 -17.97 -2.72
N ASP A 179 5.16 -18.63 -2.45
CA ASP A 179 4.72 -18.93 -1.08
C ASP A 179 5.68 -19.92 -0.40
N GLU A 180 6.14 -20.95 -1.11
CA GLU A 180 7.15 -21.88 -0.62
C GLU A 180 8.49 -21.18 -0.36
N LEU A 181 8.95 -20.34 -1.30
CA LEU A 181 10.17 -19.56 -1.14
C LEU A 181 10.09 -18.67 0.11
N LYS A 182 8.97 -17.96 0.29
CA LYS A 182 8.74 -17.08 1.44
C LYS A 182 8.77 -17.87 2.76
N LYS A 183 8.09 -19.03 2.81
CA LYS A 183 8.13 -19.91 4.00
C LYS A 183 9.57 -20.32 4.34
N LYS A 184 10.33 -20.77 3.34
CA LYS A 184 11.74 -21.19 3.54
C LYS A 184 12.64 -20.02 3.96
N GLU A 185 12.41 -18.81 3.43
CA GLU A 185 13.13 -17.61 3.87
C GLU A 185 12.81 -17.23 5.31
N ASP A 186 11.55 -17.33 5.72
CA ASP A 186 11.12 -17.02 7.09
C ASP A 186 11.62 -18.07 8.09
N GLU A 187 11.59 -19.36 7.74
CA GLU A 187 12.26 -20.44 8.49
C GLU A 187 13.75 -20.15 8.67
N LYS A 188 14.45 -19.80 7.58
CA LYS A 188 15.88 -19.45 7.60
C LYS A 188 16.17 -18.25 8.49
N LYS A 189 15.35 -17.19 8.41
CA LYS A 189 15.49 -16.00 9.28
C LYS A 189 15.28 -16.35 10.74
N SER A 190 14.31 -17.22 11.04
CA SER A 190 13.98 -17.63 12.40
C SER A 190 15.09 -18.48 13.01
N LEU A 191 15.62 -19.45 12.26
CA LEU A 191 16.80 -20.23 12.64
C LEU A 191 18.02 -19.34 12.89
N LYS A 192 18.27 -18.38 11.99
CA LYS A 192 19.39 -17.44 12.16
C LYS A 192 19.25 -16.62 13.44
N LYS A 193 18.06 -16.10 13.74
CA LYS A 193 17.81 -15.40 15.01
C LYS A 193 18.00 -16.30 16.22
N ALA A 194 17.51 -17.54 16.18
CA ALA A 194 17.71 -18.49 17.27
C ALA A 194 19.21 -18.77 17.52
N MET A 195 20.01 -18.88 16.45
CA MET A 195 21.46 -18.98 16.55
C MET A 195 22.13 -17.72 17.09
N ASP A 196 21.67 -16.54 16.67
CA ASP A 196 22.24 -15.26 17.12
C ASP A 196 21.91 -14.97 18.60
N TYR A 197 20.81 -15.51 19.14
CA TYR A 197 20.45 -15.48 20.56
C TYR A 197 20.97 -16.67 21.38
N SER A 198 21.81 -17.53 20.79
CA SER A 198 22.35 -18.74 21.43
C SER A 198 21.28 -19.72 21.97
N LEU A 199 20.08 -19.72 21.37
CA LEU A 199 19.03 -20.71 21.65
C LEU A 199 19.31 -22.04 20.92
N VAL A 200 20.03 -21.96 19.80
CA VAL A 200 20.48 -23.10 18.99
C VAL A 200 21.95 -22.88 18.64
N ASP A 201 22.76 -23.93 18.69
CA ASP A 201 24.18 -23.82 18.36
C ASP A 201 24.41 -23.47 16.89
N LYS A 202 25.28 -22.48 16.68
CA LYS A 202 25.72 -22.07 15.35
C LYS A 202 26.93 -22.89 14.93
N VAL A 203 26.69 -24.06 14.34
CA VAL A 203 27.77 -24.92 13.86
C VAL A 203 28.18 -24.54 12.43
N GLY A 204 29.35 -23.90 12.31
CA GLY A 204 29.99 -23.66 11.02
C GLY A 204 30.71 -24.90 10.48
N LYS A 205 31.03 -24.91 9.18
CA LYS A 205 31.65 -26.06 8.48
C LYS A 205 32.90 -26.63 9.18
N ARG A 206 33.75 -25.76 9.76
CA ARG A 206 34.96 -26.18 10.49
C ARG A 206 34.65 -26.87 11.81
N GLN A 207 33.68 -26.34 12.56
CA GLN A 207 33.26 -26.94 13.82
C GLN A 207 32.53 -28.25 13.57
N TYR A 208 31.72 -28.32 12.51
CA TYR A 208 31.05 -29.55 12.08
C TYR A 208 32.05 -30.69 11.82
N SER A 209 33.09 -30.43 11.01
CA SER A 209 34.12 -31.43 10.70
C SER A 209 34.93 -31.85 11.93
N LYS A 210 35.15 -30.92 12.89
CA LYS A 210 35.78 -31.26 14.16
C LYS A 210 34.87 -32.15 15.02
N ASN A 211 33.58 -31.82 15.10
CA ASN A 211 32.60 -32.59 15.85
C ASN A 211 32.43 -34.01 15.29
N GLU A 212 32.43 -34.20 13.96
CA GLU A 212 32.43 -35.53 13.35
C GLU A 212 33.66 -36.35 13.76
N SER A 213 34.86 -35.76 13.67
CA SER A 213 36.09 -36.47 14.09
C SER A 213 36.11 -36.80 15.58
N GLU A 214 35.52 -35.97 16.44
CA GLU A 214 35.38 -36.28 17.87
C GLU A 214 34.32 -37.37 18.10
N LEU A 215 33.20 -37.35 17.39
CA LEU A 215 32.17 -38.39 17.46
C LEU A 215 32.70 -39.76 17.05
N ASP A 216 33.51 -39.83 15.98
CA ASP A 216 34.12 -41.09 15.52
C ASP A 216 35.05 -41.67 16.59
N LYS A 217 35.86 -40.83 17.24
CA LYS A 217 36.73 -41.25 18.35
C LYS A 217 35.94 -41.76 19.54
N ILE A 218 34.93 -41.00 19.97
CA ILE A 218 34.06 -41.40 21.09
C ILE A 218 33.33 -42.71 20.78
N SER A 219 32.90 -42.91 19.53
CA SER A 219 32.20 -44.13 19.11
C SER A 219 33.13 -45.35 19.18
N LEU A 220 34.39 -45.21 18.76
CA LEU A 220 35.40 -46.27 18.88
C LEU A 220 35.70 -46.60 20.35
N GLU A 221 35.86 -45.59 21.21
CA GLU A 221 36.09 -45.78 22.64
C GLU A 221 34.90 -46.51 23.31
N VAL A 222 33.66 -46.22 22.90
CA VAL A 222 32.46 -46.90 23.40
C VAL A 222 32.38 -48.36 22.92
N GLU A 223 32.86 -48.68 21.72
CA GLU A 223 32.96 -50.05 21.24
C GLU A 223 34.05 -50.85 21.96
N GLU A 224 35.18 -50.24 22.35
CA GLU A 224 36.22 -50.90 23.13
C GLU A 224 35.81 -51.21 24.59
N ILE A 225 34.79 -50.51 25.10
CA ILE A 225 34.25 -50.71 26.45
C ILE A 225 33.14 -51.79 26.48
N LYS A 226 32.59 -52.18 25.32
CA LYS A 226 31.60 -53.27 25.19
C LYS A 226 32.25 -54.64 25.10
#